data_AF-A0A534ZVV5-F1
#
_entry.id   AF-A0A534ZVV5-F1
#
_cell.length_a   1.000
_cell.length_b   1.000
_cell.length_c   1.000
_cell.angle_alpha   90.00
_cell.angle_beta   90.00
_cell.angle_gamma   90.00
#
_symmetry.space_group_name_H-M   'P 1'
#
loop_
_entity.id
_entity.type
_entity.pdbx_description
1 polymer ?
#
loop_
_entity_poly.entity_id
_entity_poly.type
_entity_poly.pdbx_seq_one_letter_code
_entity_poly.pdbx_strand_id
1 'polypeptide(L)'
;MLEVEPGTRAVGTKLVSANEPYFAGHFPGAPVLPGVLVCEALVQLGAHLVDEPDALRLLAVERARFRRPVVPGDALRLEVTRRTPGSPLQLHGVVSAGSVVVAEVDFAAAPSAGPTVHPTAVVARGAELEAGVTVGPYAVIGPHVRVGAGCRIGAHAVVDGHTTLGEATRIFSFASVGSIPQDLKYAGEASTLELGEANIVREFVSINPGTAAGGMATRTGKGCVFMVNAHVGHDCRLGDHVIVSPGAALGGHVTIEDHAIIGGLVGVHQFVRIGESALCAAGAMVSMDVPPFCVAAGDRARLRGLNVVGLRRRGFTSATLAALKRAYRMLFQAPGTRRDAVAHTREAVGHVPEVAHLLDFVLASQRGVCR
;
A
#
# COMPACT_ATOMS: atom_id res chain seq x y z
N MET A 1 -36.35 -9.79 -7.14
CA MET A 1 -36.88 -9.25 -5.87
C MET A 1 -35.93 -9.66 -4.77
N LEU A 2 -35.55 -8.75 -3.87
CA LEU A 2 -34.69 -9.02 -2.71
C LEU A 2 -35.43 -8.53 -1.47
N GLU A 3 -35.66 -9.42 -0.51
CA GLU A 3 -36.24 -9.12 0.80
C GLU A 3 -35.23 -9.52 1.87
N VAL A 4 -34.95 -8.62 2.82
CA VAL A 4 -33.94 -8.85 3.87
C VAL A 4 -34.50 -8.45 5.22
N GLU A 5 -34.48 -9.40 6.14
CA GLU A 5 -34.64 -9.21 7.58
C GLU A 5 -33.24 -9.36 8.21
N PRO A 6 -32.55 -8.24 8.51
CA PRO A 6 -31.15 -8.26 8.93
C PRO A 6 -30.85 -9.25 10.06
N GLY A 7 -29.76 -9.99 9.93
CA GLY A 7 -29.34 -11.00 10.89
C GLY A 7 -30.21 -12.27 10.96
N THR A 8 -31.34 -12.33 10.24
CA THR A 8 -32.36 -13.37 10.42
C THR A 8 -32.68 -14.13 9.13
N ARG A 9 -33.12 -13.42 8.08
CA ARG A 9 -33.68 -14.05 6.87
C ARG A 9 -33.49 -13.19 5.64
N ALA A 10 -33.16 -13.83 4.51
CA ALA A 10 -33.07 -13.16 3.21
C ALA A 10 -33.74 -14.01 2.14
N VAL A 11 -34.46 -13.37 1.24
CA VAL A 11 -35.14 -14.01 0.11
C VAL A 11 -34.71 -13.31 -1.17
N GLY A 12 -34.28 -14.09 -2.15
CA GLY A 12 -33.83 -13.60 -3.45
C GLY A 12 -34.38 -14.40 -4.62
N THR A 13 -34.17 -13.89 -5.83
CA THR A 13 -34.48 -14.60 -7.07
C THR A 13 -33.22 -14.75 -7.91
N LYS A 14 -32.92 -15.97 -8.34
CA LYS A 14 -31.93 -16.25 -9.38
C LYS A 14 -32.64 -16.75 -10.63
N LEU A 15 -32.48 -16.03 -11.74
CA LEU A 15 -32.92 -16.49 -13.05
C LEU A 15 -31.81 -17.33 -13.67
N VAL A 16 -32.13 -18.53 -14.13
CA VAL A 16 -31.15 -19.45 -14.72
C VAL A 16 -31.17 -19.26 -16.24
N SER A 17 -30.17 -18.55 -16.77
CA SER A 17 -30.07 -18.28 -18.19
C SER A 17 -29.32 -19.39 -18.93
N ALA A 18 -29.78 -19.75 -20.14
CA ALA A 18 -29.08 -20.68 -21.01
C ALA A 18 -27.68 -20.17 -21.43
N ASN A 19 -27.45 -18.85 -21.32
CA ASN A 19 -26.18 -18.21 -21.69
C ASN A 19 -25.14 -18.21 -20.56
N GLU A 20 -25.43 -18.82 -19.41
CA GLU A 20 -24.44 -18.90 -18.33
C GLU A 20 -23.27 -19.82 -18.73
N PRO A 21 -22.01 -19.41 -18.50
CA PRO A 21 -20.84 -20.00 -19.15
C PRO A 21 -20.59 -21.47 -18.79
N TYR A 22 -21.08 -21.92 -17.64
CA TYR A 22 -20.93 -23.30 -17.17
C TYR A 22 -21.85 -24.30 -17.87
N PHE A 23 -22.90 -23.86 -18.58
CA PHE A 23 -23.74 -24.78 -19.36
C PHE A 23 -23.06 -25.30 -20.62
N ALA A 24 -22.04 -24.59 -21.13
CA ALA A 24 -21.31 -25.00 -22.33
C ALA A 24 -20.50 -26.30 -22.15
N GLY A 25 -20.29 -26.76 -20.90
CA GLY A 25 -19.55 -27.99 -20.62
C GLY A 25 -20.19 -28.93 -19.58
N HIS A 26 -21.23 -28.51 -18.87
CA HIS A 26 -21.88 -29.32 -17.83
C HIS A 26 -23.07 -30.11 -18.41
N PHE A 27 -22.84 -31.41 -18.67
CA PHE A 27 -23.75 -32.36 -19.32
C PHE A 27 -24.18 -31.97 -20.76
N PRO A 28 -23.36 -32.29 -21.77
CA PRO A 28 -23.68 -32.03 -23.17
C PRO A 28 -25.05 -32.61 -23.56
N GLY A 29 -25.94 -31.77 -24.10
CA GLY A 29 -27.30 -32.16 -24.50
C GLY A 29 -28.35 -32.18 -23.39
N ALA A 30 -27.95 -32.00 -22.12
CA ALA A 30 -28.86 -31.95 -20.97
C ALA A 30 -28.38 -30.90 -19.95
N PRO A 31 -28.50 -29.60 -20.25
CA PRO A 31 -27.93 -28.55 -19.41
C PRO A 31 -28.59 -28.52 -18.02
N VAL A 32 -27.80 -28.76 -16.99
CA VAL A 32 -28.22 -28.72 -15.57
C VAL A 32 -27.32 -27.74 -14.82
N LEU A 33 -27.89 -26.90 -13.94
CA LEU A 33 -27.11 -26.01 -13.09
C LEU A 33 -26.37 -26.86 -12.03
N PRO A 34 -25.03 -26.84 -11.97
CA PRO A 34 -24.28 -27.54 -10.93
C PRO A 34 -24.79 -27.24 -9.52
N GLY A 35 -24.93 -28.27 -8.68
CA GLY A 35 -25.40 -28.10 -7.29
C GLY A 35 -24.53 -27.14 -6.47
N VAL A 36 -23.22 -27.09 -6.76
CA VAL A 36 -22.29 -26.13 -6.15
C VAL A 36 -22.62 -24.67 -6.47
N LEU A 37 -23.20 -24.38 -7.63
CA LEU A 37 -23.64 -23.03 -8.00
C LEU A 37 -24.97 -22.64 -7.34
N VAL A 38 -25.79 -23.64 -6.98
CA VAL A 38 -26.96 -23.44 -6.12
C VAL A 38 -26.50 -23.09 -4.70
N CYS A 39 -25.52 -23.82 -4.17
CA CYS A 39 -24.91 -23.51 -2.88
C CYS A 39 -24.27 -22.11 -2.87
N GLU A 40 -23.50 -21.76 -3.91
CA GLU A 40 -22.90 -20.43 -4.05
C GLU A 40 -23.94 -19.32 -4.09
N ALA A 41 -25.05 -19.50 -4.81
CA ALA A 41 -26.14 -18.52 -4.84
C ALA A 41 -26.79 -18.32 -3.45
N LEU A 42 -26.89 -19.38 -2.64
CA LEU A 42 -27.37 -19.29 -1.26
C LEU A 42 -26.36 -18.56 -0.36
N VAL A 43 -25.05 -18.76 -0.55
CA VAL A 43 -24.00 -18.05 0.20
C VAL A 43 -24.04 -16.55 -0.10
N GLN A 44 -24.13 -16.18 -1.39
CA GLN A 44 -24.27 -14.78 -1.82
C GLN A 44 -25.53 -14.14 -1.25
N LEU A 45 -26.68 -14.83 -1.26
CA LEU A 45 -27.90 -14.33 -0.63
C LEU A 45 -27.75 -14.19 0.89
N GLY A 46 -27.15 -15.19 1.55
CA GLY A 46 -26.89 -15.18 2.98
C GLY A 46 -25.96 -14.06 3.42
N ALA A 47 -25.15 -13.52 2.50
CA ALA A 47 -24.28 -12.40 2.79
C ALA A 47 -25.01 -11.09 3.06
N HIS A 48 -26.25 -10.95 2.59
CA HIS A 48 -27.11 -9.82 2.97
C HIS A 48 -27.60 -9.87 4.43
N LEU A 49 -27.33 -10.96 5.17
CA LEU A 49 -27.65 -11.07 6.60
C LEU A 49 -26.61 -10.42 7.51
N VAL A 50 -25.47 -9.98 6.96
CA VAL A 50 -24.38 -9.32 7.69
C VAL A 50 -24.07 -7.97 7.07
N ASP A 51 -23.36 -7.12 7.81
CA ASP A 51 -23.08 -5.74 7.40
C ASP A 51 -22.16 -5.62 6.16
N GLU A 52 -21.36 -6.65 5.85
CA GLU A 52 -20.45 -6.71 4.70
C GLU A 52 -20.80 -7.86 3.74
N PRO A 53 -21.71 -7.63 2.76
CA PRO A 53 -22.25 -8.69 1.91
C PRO A 53 -21.25 -9.30 0.91
N ASP A 54 -20.10 -8.67 0.63
CA ASP A 54 -19.09 -9.28 -0.26
C ASP A 54 -18.11 -10.20 0.48
N ALA A 55 -18.23 -10.28 1.81
CA ALA A 55 -17.24 -10.93 2.67
C ALA A 55 -17.51 -12.41 2.92
N LEU A 56 -18.75 -12.90 2.81
CA LEU A 56 -19.07 -14.27 3.21
C LEU A 56 -18.51 -15.32 2.23
N ARG A 57 -17.82 -16.32 2.79
CA ARG A 57 -17.32 -17.50 2.08
C ARG A 57 -17.89 -18.76 2.72
N LEU A 58 -18.23 -19.72 1.87
CA LEU A 58 -18.65 -21.05 2.29
C LEU A 58 -17.48 -21.75 3.02
N LEU A 59 -17.69 -22.15 4.26
CA LEU A 59 -16.73 -22.95 5.02
C LEU A 59 -17.04 -24.43 4.94
N ALA A 60 -18.32 -24.79 5.06
CA ALA A 60 -18.76 -26.18 5.05
C ALA A 60 -20.19 -26.31 4.54
N VAL A 61 -20.49 -27.42 3.87
CA VAL A 61 -21.85 -27.87 3.58
C VAL A 61 -22.11 -29.07 4.48
N GLU A 62 -23.00 -28.89 5.46
CA GLU A 62 -23.32 -29.93 6.45
C GLU A 62 -24.31 -30.95 5.86
N ARG A 63 -25.28 -30.44 5.09
CA ARG A 63 -26.29 -31.25 4.41
C ARG A 63 -26.74 -30.56 3.14
N ALA A 64 -26.83 -31.30 2.05
CA ALA A 64 -27.45 -30.82 0.82
C ALA A 64 -28.40 -31.89 0.26
N ARG A 65 -29.61 -31.49 -0.10
CA ARG A 65 -30.60 -32.32 -0.79
C ARG A 65 -31.01 -31.63 -2.08
N PHE A 66 -30.66 -32.21 -3.22
CA PHE A 66 -31.10 -31.76 -4.54
C PHE A 66 -32.24 -32.67 -5.01
N ARG A 67 -33.46 -32.13 -5.06
CA ARG A 67 -34.70 -32.89 -5.32
C ARG A 67 -35.06 -32.93 -6.81
N ARG A 68 -34.69 -31.90 -7.57
CA ARG A 68 -34.95 -31.76 -9.01
C ARG A 68 -33.75 -31.10 -9.69
N PRO A 69 -33.35 -31.56 -10.90
CA PRO A 69 -32.40 -30.82 -11.73
C PRO A 69 -32.92 -29.42 -12.03
N VAL A 70 -32.09 -28.41 -11.80
CA VAL A 70 -32.35 -27.03 -12.19
C VAL A 70 -31.82 -26.83 -13.60
N VAL A 71 -32.64 -26.26 -14.49
CA VAL A 71 -32.34 -26.14 -15.93
C VAL A 71 -32.49 -24.69 -16.39
N PRO A 72 -31.91 -24.32 -17.55
CA PRO A 72 -32.16 -23.02 -18.17
C PRO A 72 -33.66 -22.71 -18.30
N GLY A 73 -34.04 -21.49 -17.96
CA GLY A 73 -35.42 -21.02 -17.91
C GLY A 73 -36.08 -21.11 -16.52
N ASP A 74 -35.49 -21.86 -15.58
CA ASP A 74 -35.96 -21.87 -14.20
C ASP A 74 -35.79 -20.49 -13.53
N ALA A 75 -36.84 -20.03 -12.85
CA ALA A 75 -36.78 -18.90 -11.93
C ALA A 75 -36.74 -19.43 -10.49
N LEU A 76 -35.55 -19.39 -9.89
CA LEU A 76 -35.33 -19.91 -8.54
C LEU A 76 -35.65 -18.84 -7.51
N ARG A 77 -36.57 -19.15 -6.60
CA ARG A 77 -36.72 -18.43 -5.33
C ARG A 77 -35.78 -19.06 -4.31
N LEU A 78 -34.84 -18.27 -3.84
CA LEU A 78 -33.85 -18.62 -2.81
C LEU A 78 -34.31 -18.02 -1.49
N GLU A 79 -34.27 -18.79 -0.41
CA GLU A 79 -34.53 -18.31 0.94
C GLU A 79 -33.43 -18.81 1.87
N VAL A 80 -32.80 -17.91 2.61
CA VAL A 80 -31.73 -18.21 3.57
C VAL A 80 -32.15 -17.72 4.94
N THR A 81 -32.08 -18.58 5.95
CA THR A 81 -32.32 -18.24 7.35
C THR A 81 -31.10 -18.55 8.21
N ARG A 82 -30.84 -17.69 9.19
CA ARG A 82 -29.79 -17.90 10.19
C ARG A 82 -30.33 -18.76 11.34
N ARG A 83 -29.65 -19.86 11.64
CA ARG A 83 -30.04 -20.78 12.71
C ARG A 83 -29.55 -20.32 14.08
N THR A 84 -28.31 -19.83 14.17
CA THR A 84 -27.70 -19.43 15.45
C THR A 84 -26.94 -18.10 15.35
N PRO A 85 -26.89 -17.31 16.43
CA PRO A 85 -25.97 -16.19 16.55
C PRO A 85 -24.52 -16.69 16.66
N GLY A 86 -23.56 -15.84 16.25
CA GLY A 86 -22.13 -16.15 16.26
C GLY A 86 -21.49 -16.32 14.87
N SER A 87 -20.18 -16.57 14.87
CA SER A 87 -19.36 -16.90 13.70
C SER A 87 -18.70 -18.26 13.95
N PRO A 88 -18.67 -19.19 12.96
CA PRO A 88 -19.26 -19.06 11.63
C PRO A 88 -20.80 -18.98 11.67
N LEU A 89 -21.39 -18.31 10.68
CA LEU A 89 -22.84 -18.26 10.52
C LEU A 89 -23.34 -19.64 10.12
N GLN A 90 -24.28 -20.16 10.88
CA GLN A 90 -25.01 -21.38 10.55
C GLN A 90 -26.29 -21.02 9.80
N LEU A 91 -26.37 -21.44 8.53
CA LEU A 91 -27.38 -21.00 7.58
C LEU A 91 -28.17 -22.20 7.02
N HIS A 92 -29.46 -22.00 6.85
CA HIS A 92 -30.35 -22.92 6.14
C HIS A 92 -30.87 -22.26 4.88
N GLY A 93 -30.64 -22.89 3.74
CA GLY A 93 -31.08 -22.46 2.43
C GLY A 93 -32.19 -23.37 1.87
N VAL A 94 -33.28 -22.78 1.41
CA VAL A 94 -34.33 -23.46 0.64
C VAL A 94 -34.42 -22.82 -0.74
N VAL A 95 -34.43 -23.66 -1.77
CA VAL A 95 -34.53 -23.24 -3.17
C VAL A 95 -35.76 -23.86 -3.79
N SER A 96 -36.60 -23.03 -4.41
CA SER A 96 -37.82 -23.45 -5.07
C SER A 96 -37.92 -22.91 -6.49
N ALA A 97 -38.52 -23.66 -7.39
CA ALA A 97 -38.92 -23.22 -8.73
C ALA A 97 -40.44 -23.31 -8.82
N GLY A 98 -41.11 -22.15 -8.89
CA GLY A 98 -42.56 -22.10 -8.65
C GLY A 98 -42.90 -22.62 -7.24
N SER A 99 -43.82 -23.58 -7.16
CA SER A 99 -44.24 -24.23 -5.91
C SER A 99 -43.38 -25.43 -5.50
N VAL A 100 -42.40 -25.83 -6.30
CA VAL A 100 -41.62 -27.06 -6.09
C VAL A 100 -40.27 -26.73 -5.43
N VAL A 101 -40.00 -27.32 -4.27
CA VAL A 101 -38.67 -27.27 -3.64
C VAL A 101 -37.69 -28.10 -4.46
N VAL A 102 -36.63 -27.47 -4.96
CA VAL A 102 -35.60 -28.10 -5.80
C VAL A 102 -34.31 -28.37 -5.03
N ALA A 103 -33.99 -27.57 -4.01
CA ALA A 103 -32.85 -27.85 -3.14
C ALA A 103 -33.07 -27.36 -1.70
N GLU A 104 -32.45 -28.07 -0.75
CA GLU A 104 -32.30 -27.65 0.64
C GLU A 104 -30.84 -27.84 1.05
N VAL A 105 -30.24 -26.83 1.68
CA VAL A 105 -28.82 -26.83 2.05
C VAL A 105 -28.65 -26.28 3.46
N ASP A 106 -27.99 -27.03 4.33
CA ASP A 106 -27.46 -26.54 5.60
C ASP A 106 -25.97 -26.29 5.43
N PHE A 107 -25.52 -25.08 5.74
CA PHE A 107 -24.14 -24.66 5.47
C PHE A 107 -23.62 -23.66 6.51
N ALA A 108 -22.32 -23.74 6.74
CA ALA A 108 -21.59 -22.78 7.56
C ALA A 108 -20.82 -21.82 6.65
N ALA A 109 -20.89 -20.54 6.96
CA ALA A 109 -20.18 -19.52 6.21
C ALA A 109 -19.64 -18.43 7.16
N ALA A 110 -18.48 -17.86 6.83
CA ALA A 110 -17.90 -16.76 7.61
C ALA A 110 -17.30 -15.70 6.68
N PRO A 111 -17.08 -14.47 7.17
CA PRO A 111 -16.24 -13.51 6.46
C PRO A 111 -14.89 -14.14 6.08
N SER A 112 -14.48 -13.96 4.84
CA SER A 112 -13.17 -14.37 4.34
C SER A 112 -12.09 -13.68 5.14
N ALA A 113 -11.22 -14.45 5.79
CA ALA A 113 -9.94 -13.93 6.29
C ALA A 113 -8.93 -13.74 5.15
N GLY A 114 -9.13 -14.37 3.99
CA GLY A 114 -8.25 -14.29 2.83
C GLY A 114 -8.40 -12.99 2.02
N PRO A 115 -7.52 -12.78 1.02
CA PRO A 115 -7.55 -11.58 0.19
C PRO A 115 -8.84 -11.49 -0.65
N THR A 116 -9.34 -10.26 -0.84
CA THR A 116 -10.45 -9.93 -1.72
C THR A 116 -9.92 -9.35 -3.02
N VAL A 117 -10.01 -10.11 -4.11
CA VAL A 117 -9.49 -9.71 -5.42
C VAL A 117 -10.66 -9.45 -6.37
N HIS A 118 -10.71 -8.25 -6.94
CA HIS A 118 -11.73 -7.90 -7.92
C HIS A 118 -11.62 -8.81 -9.17
N PRO A 119 -12.74 -9.27 -9.78
CA PRO A 119 -12.70 -10.22 -10.90
C PRO A 119 -11.90 -9.76 -12.14
N THR A 120 -11.73 -8.45 -12.31
CA THR A 120 -10.94 -7.86 -13.42
C THR A 120 -9.49 -7.57 -13.05
N ALA A 121 -9.08 -7.80 -11.80
CA ALA A 121 -7.68 -7.70 -11.41
C ALA A 121 -6.90 -8.92 -11.94
N VAL A 122 -5.64 -8.71 -12.29
CA VAL A 122 -4.74 -9.78 -12.72
C VAL A 122 -3.71 -10.00 -11.63
N VAL A 123 -3.81 -11.13 -10.93
CA VAL A 123 -2.84 -11.55 -9.91
C VAL A 123 -2.09 -12.75 -10.46
N ALA A 124 -0.78 -12.57 -10.71
CA ALA A 124 0.04 -13.62 -11.28
C ALA A 124 0.20 -14.80 -10.32
N ARG A 125 0.35 -16.01 -10.88
CA ARG A 125 0.72 -17.21 -10.10
C ARG A 125 2.10 -16.96 -9.46
N GLY A 126 2.17 -17.08 -8.14
CA GLY A 126 3.38 -16.84 -7.34
C GLY A 126 3.29 -15.61 -6.45
N ALA A 127 2.36 -14.67 -6.73
CA ALA A 127 2.07 -13.57 -5.83
C ALA A 127 1.55 -14.10 -4.48
N GLU A 128 2.05 -13.54 -3.39
CA GLU A 128 1.68 -13.89 -2.03
C GLU A 128 0.88 -12.73 -1.42
N LEU A 129 -0.39 -12.97 -1.07
CA LEU A 129 -1.30 -11.96 -0.51
C LEU A 129 -1.80 -12.46 0.84
N GLU A 130 -1.53 -11.68 1.88
CA GLU A 130 -1.95 -12.00 3.24
C GLU A 130 -3.42 -11.67 3.52
N ALA A 131 -3.84 -11.89 4.77
CA ALA A 131 -5.20 -11.69 5.23
C ALA A 131 -5.69 -10.24 5.09
N GLY A 132 -6.95 -10.07 4.70
CA GLY A 132 -7.58 -8.75 4.58
C GLY A 132 -7.03 -7.85 3.46
N VAL A 133 -6.14 -8.35 2.60
CA VAL A 133 -5.68 -7.60 1.42
C VAL A 133 -6.84 -7.39 0.44
N THR A 134 -7.01 -6.18 -0.08
CA THR A 134 -8.01 -5.89 -1.12
C THR A 134 -7.34 -5.44 -2.41
N VAL A 135 -7.70 -6.04 -3.54
CA VAL A 135 -7.18 -5.70 -4.88
C VAL A 135 -8.32 -5.18 -5.75
N GLY A 136 -8.22 -3.92 -6.17
CA GLY A 136 -9.24 -3.21 -6.96
C GLY A 136 -9.27 -3.61 -8.44
N PRO A 137 -10.27 -3.13 -9.19
CA PRO A 137 -10.47 -3.49 -10.58
C PRO A 137 -9.27 -3.11 -11.47
N TYR A 138 -8.91 -4.00 -12.39
CA TYR A 138 -7.83 -3.80 -13.36
C TYR A 138 -6.44 -3.54 -12.75
N ALA A 139 -6.25 -3.80 -11.46
CA ALA A 139 -4.92 -3.83 -10.86
C ALA A 139 -4.14 -5.04 -11.37
N VAL A 140 -2.81 -4.92 -11.46
CA VAL A 140 -1.90 -6.00 -11.86
C VAL A 140 -0.90 -6.24 -10.75
N ILE A 141 -0.77 -7.50 -10.32
CA ILE A 141 0.18 -7.96 -9.31
C ILE A 141 1.09 -9.03 -9.91
N GLY A 142 2.39 -8.76 -9.94
CA GLY A 142 3.43 -9.63 -10.49
C GLY A 142 3.73 -10.89 -9.66
N PRO A 143 4.42 -11.89 -10.25
CA PRO A 143 4.59 -13.22 -9.66
C PRO A 143 5.56 -13.28 -8.47
N HIS A 144 6.32 -12.22 -8.20
CA HIS A 144 7.29 -12.16 -7.10
C HIS A 144 6.90 -11.13 -6.04
N VAL A 145 5.65 -10.66 -6.07
CA VAL A 145 5.13 -9.67 -5.15
C VAL A 145 4.63 -10.34 -3.87
N ARG A 146 5.04 -9.79 -2.73
CA ARG A 146 4.54 -10.13 -1.39
C ARG A 146 3.76 -8.95 -0.84
N VAL A 147 2.50 -9.16 -0.46
CA VAL A 147 1.60 -8.12 0.05
C VAL A 147 1.17 -8.46 1.47
N GLY A 148 1.64 -7.68 2.44
CA GLY A 148 1.33 -7.84 3.85
C GLY A 148 -0.13 -7.58 4.19
N ALA A 149 -0.56 -8.03 5.37
CA ALA A 149 -1.95 -8.00 5.82
C ALA A 149 -2.58 -6.61 5.75
N GLY A 150 -3.88 -6.57 5.41
CA GLY A 150 -4.69 -5.35 5.39
C GLY A 150 -4.30 -4.31 4.32
N CYS A 151 -3.37 -4.63 3.40
CA CYS A 151 -3.03 -3.73 2.30
C CYS A 151 -4.22 -3.51 1.36
N ARG A 152 -4.27 -2.31 0.76
CA ARG A 152 -5.29 -1.96 -0.23
C ARG A 152 -4.63 -1.51 -1.53
N ILE A 153 -4.81 -2.28 -2.59
CA ILE A 153 -4.31 -2.00 -3.93
C ILE A 153 -5.46 -1.44 -4.77
N GLY A 154 -5.34 -0.19 -5.19
CA GLY A 154 -6.36 0.55 -5.92
C GLY A 154 -6.53 0.09 -7.36
N ALA A 155 -7.59 0.57 -8.00
CA ALA A 155 -7.88 0.25 -9.40
C ALA A 155 -6.75 0.68 -10.34
N HIS A 156 -6.43 -0.11 -11.35
CA HIS A 156 -5.37 0.21 -12.33
C HIS A 156 -3.96 0.43 -11.74
N ALA A 157 -3.71 0.05 -10.48
CA ALA A 157 -2.35 0.06 -9.93
C ALA A 157 -1.56 -1.16 -10.46
N VAL A 158 -0.26 -0.97 -10.67
CA VAL A 158 0.65 -2.05 -11.06
C VAL A 158 1.69 -2.23 -9.96
N VAL A 159 1.73 -3.41 -9.37
CA VAL A 159 2.77 -3.83 -8.43
C VAL A 159 3.50 -5.02 -9.05
N ASP A 160 4.79 -4.90 -9.31
CA ASP A 160 5.56 -5.91 -10.05
C ASP A 160 6.98 -6.07 -9.50
N GLY A 161 7.78 -6.94 -10.12
CA GLY A 161 9.16 -7.22 -9.71
C GLY A 161 9.27 -7.95 -8.38
N HIS A 162 10.47 -8.00 -7.82
CA HIS A 162 10.73 -8.55 -6.48
C HIS A 162 10.37 -7.52 -5.41
N THR A 163 9.05 -7.32 -5.22
CA THR A 163 8.51 -6.26 -4.39
C THR A 163 7.83 -6.82 -3.14
N THR A 164 8.15 -6.25 -1.98
CA THR A 164 7.47 -6.54 -0.72
C THR A 164 6.80 -5.28 -0.18
N LEU A 165 5.51 -5.38 0.12
CA LEU A 165 4.72 -4.32 0.75
C LEU A 165 4.42 -4.71 2.20
N GLY A 166 4.84 -3.88 3.15
CA GLY A 166 4.49 -4.04 4.56
C GLY A 166 3.00 -3.82 4.82
N GLU A 167 2.53 -4.30 5.97
CA GLU A 167 1.12 -4.29 6.38
C GLU A 167 0.45 -2.92 6.26
N ALA A 168 -0.87 -2.92 6.01
CA ALA A 168 -1.70 -1.73 5.94
C ALA A 168 -1.23 -0.66 4.91
N THR A 169 -0.38 -1.03 3.95
CA THR A 169 0.02 -0.15 2.84
C THR A 169 -1.16 0.10 1.89
N ARG A 170 -1.32 1.35 1.46
CA ARG A 170 -2.38 1.78 0.54
C ARG A 170 -1.77 2.28 -0.76
N ILE A 171 -1.99 1.54 -1.83
CA ILE A 171 -1.59 1.92 -3.18
C ILE A 171 -2.82 2.42 -3.93
N PHE A 172 -2.74 3.64 -4.47
CA PHE A 172 -3.83 4.27 -5.20
C PHE A 172 -3.69 4.05 -6.71
N SER A 173 -4.74 4.45 -7.43
CA SER A 173 -4.87 4.15 -8.85
C SER A 173 -3.71 4.69 -9.68
N PHE A 174 -3.32 3.93 -10.71
CA PHE A 174 -2.26 4.28 -11.66
C PHE A 174 -0.85 4.42 -11.07
N ALA A 175 -0.65 4.04 -9.80
CA ALA A 175 0.71 3.91 -9.26
C ALA A 175 1.45 2.73 -9.91
N SER A 176 2.75 2.90 -10.16
CA SER A 176 3.66 1.87 -10.67
C SER A 176 4.73 1.58 -9.62
N VAL A 177 4.58 0.46 -8.92
CA VAL A 177 5.44 0.11 -7.78
C VAL A 177 6.22 -1.16 -8.11
N GLY A 178 7.54 -1.06 -8.12
CA GLY A 178 8.43 -2.19 -8.43
C GLY A 178 8.69 -2.42 -9.92
N SER A 179 8.22 -1.53 -10.80
CA SER A 179 8.60 -1.54 -12.21
C SER A 179 10.10 -1.30 -12.38
N ILE A 180 10.67 -1.83 -13.47
CA ILE A 180 12.12 -1.79 -13.71
C ILE A 180 12.71 -0.37 -13.57
N PRO A 181 13.94 -0.24 -13.05
CA PRO A 181 14.66 1.03 -13.00
C PRO A 181 14.83 1.69 -14.36
N GLN A 182 14.96 3.03 -14.34
CA GLN A 182 15.31 3.82 -15.53
C GLN A 182 16.84 3.96 -15.73
N ASP A 183 17.66 3.31 -14.90
CA ASP A 183 19.11 3.25 -15.12
C ASP A 183 19.40 2.44 -16.39
N LEU A 184 20.10 3.05 -17.35
CA LEU A 184 20.46 2.42 -18.62
C LEU A 184 21.39 1.20 -18.47
N LYS A 185 21.98 1.01 -17.29
CA LYS A 185 22.83 -0.16 -16.97
C LYS A 185 22.03 -1.34 -16.41
N TYR A 186 20.76 -1.14 -16.05
CA TYR A 186 19.92 -2.23 -15.55
C TYR A 186 19.76 -3.30 -16.65
N ALA A 187 20.03 -4.55 -16.29
CA ALA A 187 20.12 -5.66 -17.24
C ALA A 187 19.16 -6.82 -16.90
N GLY A 188 18.15 -6.56 -16.06
CA GLY A 188 17.20 -7.57 -15.63
C GLY A 188 17.64 -8.33 -14.38
N GLU A 189 18.58 -7.79 -13.60
CA GLU A 189 18.94 -8.37 -12.32
C GLU A 189 17.73 -8.44 -11.35
N ALA A 190 17.75 -9.42 -10.46
CA ALA A 190 16.71 -9.65 -9.45
C ALA A 190 16.83 -8.67 -8.26
N SER A 191 16.91 -7.38 -8.55
CA SER A 191 16.90 -6.30 -7.57
C SER A 191 15.54 -6.19 -6.87
N THR A 192 15.54 -5.77 -5.61
CA THR A 192 14.34 -5.74 -4.78
C THR A 192 13.80 -4.34 -4.53
N LEU A 193 12.51 -4.28 -4.21
CA LEU A 193 11.85 -3.12 -3.63
C LEU A 193 11.15 -3.54 -2.34
N GLU A 194 11.41 -2.82 -1.24
CA GLU A 194 10.82 -3.11 0.06
C GLU A 194 10.20 -1.85 0.65
N LEU A 195 8.88 -1.85 0.77
CA LEU A 195 8.13 -0.79 1.46
C LEU A 195 7.77 -1.29 2.85
N GLY A 196 8.07 -0.51 3.88
CA GLY A 196 7.58 -0.76 5.23
C GLY A 196 6.06 -0.66 5.37
N GLU A 197 5.58 -0.71 6.60
CA GLU A 197 4.15 -0.73 6.94
C GLU A 197 3.49 0.66 6.77
N ALA A 198 2.16 0.65 6.64
CA ALA A 198 1.30 1.83 6.69
C ALA A 198 1.67 2.95 5.70
N ASN A 199 2.34 2.60 4.59
CA ASN A 199 2.72 3.55 3.56
C ASN A 199 1.50 3.96 2.73
N ILE A 200 1.47 5.22 2.29
CA ILE A 200 0.44 5.75 1.39
C ILE A 200 1.10 6.12 0.06
N VAL A 201 0.79 5.36 -0.98
CA VAL A 201 1.29 5.56 -2.34
C VAL A 201 0.15 6.10 -3.20
N ARG A 202 0.15 7.42 -3.45
CA ARG A 202 -0.91 8.11 -4.19
C ARG A 202 -0.83 7.86 -5.70
N GLU A 203 -1.77 8.44 -6.41
CA GLU A 203 -1.98 8.28 -7.83
C GLU A 203 -0.73 8.66 -8.64
N PHE A 204 -0.43 7.89 -9.68
CA PHE A 204 0.72 8.13 -10.59
C PHE A 204 2.10 8.11 -9.93
N VAL A 205 2.22 7.67 -8.67
CA VAL A 205 3.52 7.48 -8.04
C VAL A 205 4.29 6.37 -8.75
N SER A 206 5.60 6.57 -8.92
CA SER A 206 6.52 5.53 -9.40
C SER A 206 7.63 5.27 -8.40
N ILE A 207 7.90 4.00 -8.10
CA ILE A 207 8.96 3.57 -7.18
C ILE A 207 9.70 2.39 -7.82
N ASN A 208 10.99 2.57 -8.14
CA ASN A 208 11.80 1.54 -8.79
C ASN A 208 12.62 0.73 -7.77
N PRO A 209 12.91 -0.56 -8.06
CA PRO A 209 13.82 -1.36 -7.24
C PRO A 209 15.27 -0.88 -7.40
N GLY A 210 16.20 -1.51 -6.71
CA GLY A 210 17.63 -1.17 -6.84
C GLY A 210 18.26 -1.62 -8.16
N THR A 211 19.57 -1.52 -8.24
CA THR A 211 20.38 -1.98 -9.39
C THR A 211 21.63 -2.72 -8.90
N ALA A 212 22.23 -3.52 -9.78
CA ALA A 212 23.49 -4.23 -9.51
C ALA A 212 24.68 -3.28 -9.30
N ALA A 213 24.65 -2.11 -9.92
CA ALA A 213 25.65 -1.06 -9.72
C ALA A 213 25.49 -0.32 -8.38
N GLY A 214 24.32 -0.45 -7.75
CA GLY A 214 23.96 0.16 -6.49
C GLY A 214 23.98 -0.81 -5.33
N GLY A 215 22.83 -0.89 -4.65
CA GLY A 215 22.63 -1.72 -3.48
C GLY A 215 21.72 -2.92 -3.72
N MET A 216 21.34 -3.19 -4.98
CA MET A 216 20.35 -4.21 -5.36
C MET A 216 18.97 -4.04 -4.69
N ALA A 217 18.73 -2.94 -3.98
CA ALA A 217 17.51 -2.73 -3.22
C ALA A 217 17.17 -1.24 -3.07
N THR A 218 15.91 -0.91 -3.34
CA THR A 218 15.26 0.32 -2.87
C THR A 218 14.44 0.00 -1.64
N ARG A 219 14.51 0.84 -0.59
CA ARG A 219 13.87 0.58 0.70
C ARG A 219 13.18 1.83 1.24
N THR A 220 11.99 1.67 1.81
CA THR A 220 11.31 2.72 2.58
C THR A 220 10.97 2.20 3.98
N GLY A 221 10.99 3.10 4.96
CA GLY A 221 10.45 2.85 6.29
C GLY A 221 8.92 2.76 6.29
N LYS A 222 8.35 2.95 7.48
CA LYS A 222 6.89 2.92 7.70
C LYS A 222 6.26 4.32 7.66
N GLY A 223 4.97 4.36 7.34
CA GLY A 223 4.16 5.56 7.45
C GLY A 223 4.60 6.71 6.55
N CYS A 224 5.32 6.43 5.47
CA CYS A 224 5.65 7.39 4.44
C CYS A 224 4.42 7.74 3.61
N VAL A 225 4.39 8.97 3.08
CA VAL A 225 3.34 9.43 2.18
C VAL A 225 3.98 9.90 0.87
N PHE A 226 3.73 9.16 -0.20
CA PHE A 226 4.10 9.51 -1.56
C PHE A 226 2.88 10.11 -2.22
N MET A 227 2.89 11.42 -2.43
CA MET A 227 1.78 12.15 -3.03
C MET A 227 1.80 12.05 -4.56
N VAL A 228 0.74 12.55 -5.18
CA VAL A 228 0.45 12.35 -6.61
C VAL A 228 1.67 12.63 -7.48
N ASN A 229 2.00 11.69 -8.38
CA ASN A 229 3.10 11.81 -9.33
C ASN A 229 4.50 11.99 -8.71
N ALA A 230 4.69 11.57 -7.45
CA ALA A 230 6.03 11.47 -6.88
C ALA A 230 6.84 10.34 -7.53
N HIS A 231 8.16 10.53 -7.64
CA HIS A 231 9.07 9.52 -8.16
C HIS A 231 10.16 9.18 -7.15
N VAL A 232 10.38 7.88 -6.93
CA VAL A 232 11.49 7.34 -6.16
C VAL A 232 12.36 6.50 -7.10
N GLY A 233 13.54 7.01 -7.42
CA GLY A 233 14.52 6.33 -8.25
C GLY A 233 15.11 5.09 -7.59
N HIS A 234 15.90 4.36 -8.37
CA HIS A 234 16.56 3.13 -7.92
C HIS A 234 17.52 3.35 -6.76
N ASP A 235 17.70 2.31 -5.93
CA ASP A 235 18.65 2.26 -4.82
C ASP A 235 18.42 3.32 -3.73
N CYS A 236 17.23 3.95 -3.70
CA CYS A 236 16.88 4.92 -2.67
C CYS A 236 16.67 4.24 -1.30
N ARG A 237 16.98 4.98 -0.24
CA ARG A 237 16.77 4.57 1.15
C ARG A 237 16.02 5.66 1.90
N LEU A 238 14.76 5.40 2.20
CA LEU A 238 13.90 6.34 2.93
C LEU A 238 13.64 5.79 4.33
N GLY A 239 13.76 6.65 5.34
CA GLY A 239 13.38 6.36 6.72
C GLY A 239 11.86 6.40 6.94
N ASP A 240 11.49 6.48 8.21
CA ASP A 240 10.09 6.48 8.64
C ASP A 240 9.43 7.85 8.47
N HIS A 241 8.13 7.86 8.18
CA HIS A 241 7.30 9.08 8.15
C HIS A 241 7.78 10.17 7.18
N VAL A 242 8.52 9.79 6.14
CA VAL A 242 8.93 10.68 5.05
C VAL A 242 7.72 11.10 4.21
N ILE A 243 7.65 12.38 3.85
CA ILE A 243 6.61 12.89 2.94
C ILE A 243 7.28 13.30 1.63
N VAL A 244 6.85 12.69 0.53
CA VAL A 244 7.23 13.07 -0.84
C VAL A 244 6.02 13.73 -1.49
N SER A 245 6.04 15.05 -1.59
CA SER A 245 4.91 15.87 -2.04
C SER A 245 4.68 15.76 -3.57
N PRO A 246 3.58 16.32 -4.12
CA PRO A 246 3.21 16.07 -5.50
C PRO A 246 4.28 16.49 -6.50
N GLY A 247 4.55 15.61 -7.47
CA GLY A 247 5.53 15.84 -8.53
C GLY A 247 6.98 15.97 -8.08
N ALA A 248 7.31 15.66 -6.82
CA ALA A 248 8.69 15.60 -6.38
C ALA A 248 9.39 14.34 -6.92
N ALA A 249 10.63 14.48 -7.36
CA ALA A 249 11.40 13.40 -7.97
C ALA A 249 12.73 13.19 -7.25
N LEU A 250 12.96 11.96 -6.80
CA LEU A 250 14.22 11.50 -6.21
C LEU A 250 15.03 10.76 -7.27
N GLY A 251 16.23 11.24 -7.58
CA GLY A 251 17.18 10.50 -8.41
C GLY A 251 17.67 9.21 -7.74
N GLY A 252 18.49 8.43 -8.45
CA GLY A 252 19.04 7.19 -7.93
C GLY A 252 19.91 7.38 -6.68
N HIS A 253 19.95 6.38 -5.80
CA HIS A 253 20.79 6.32 -4.60
C HIS A 253 20.55 7.43 -3.56
N VAL A 254 19.40 8.10 -3.59
CA VAL A 254 19.07 9.14 -2.60
C VAL A 254 18.80 8.49 -1.23
N THR A 255 19.32 9.10 -0.18
CA THR A 255 19.04 8.69 1.22
C THR A 255 18.25 9.78 1.91
N ILE A 256 17.13 9.43 2.55
CA ILE A 256 16.28 10.36 3.29
C ILE A 256 16.05 9.79 4.69
N GLU A 257 16.37 10.55 5.72
CA GLU A 257 16.14 10.18 7.12
C GLU A 257 14.71 10.52 7.58
N ASP A 258 14.35 10.05 8.77
CA ASP A 258 13.00 10.07 9.28
C ASP A 258 12.37 11.47 9.29
N HIS A 259 11.06 11.52 9.04
CA HIS A 259 10.23 12.72 9.09
C HIS A 259 10.64 13.87 8.15
N ALA A 260 11.59 13.64 7.24
CA ALA A 260 11.93 14.63 6.23
C ALA A 260 10.74 14.86 5.27
N ILE A 261 10.63 16.10 4.79
CA ILE A 261 9.57 16.52 3.86
C ILE A 261 10.22 17.03 2.58
N ILE A 262 9.87 16.38 1.48
CA ILE A 262 10.23 16.78 0.13
C ILE A 262 9.03 17.51 -0.45
N GLY A 263 9.13 18.84 -0.57
CA GLY A 263 8.07 19.71 -1.05
C GLY A 263 7.70 19.45 -2.51
N GLY A 264 6.54 19.97 -2.93
CA GLY A 264 6.03 19.71 -4.28
C GLY A 264 6.99 20.22 -5.36
N LEU A 265 7.11 19.48 -6.46
CA LEU A 265 7.99 19.80 -7.60
C LEU A 265 9.48 19.96 -7.21
N VAL A 266 9.91 19.35 -6.11
CA VAL A 266 11.33 19.30 -5.75
C VAL A 266 12.03 18.26 -6.61
N GLY A 267 13.20 18.63 -7.15
CA GLY A 267 14.12 17.69 -7.80
C GLY A 267 15.29 17.39 -6.87
N VAL A 268 15.54 16.12 -6.56
CA VAL A 268 16.68 15.67 -5.77
C VAL A 268 17.64 14.91 -6.67
N HIS A 269 18.86 15.43 -6.81
CA HIS A 269 19.90 14.81 -7.62
C HIS A 269 20.34 13.47 -7.01
N GLN A 270 20.81 12.54 -7.86
CA GLN A 270 21.33 11.25 -7.42
C GLN A 270 22.41 11.38 -6.32
N PHE A 271 22.44 10.40 -5.42
CA PHE A 271 23.35 10.28 -4.26
C PHE A 271 23.20 11.34 -3.16
N VAL A 272 22.22 12.24 -3.24
CA VAL A 272 21.99 13.24 -2.19
C VAL A 272 21.45 12.59 -0.93
N ARG A 273 21.91 13.09 0.23
CA ARG A 273 21.37 12.76 1.55
C ARG A 273 20.48 13.89 2.07
N ILE A 274 19.33 13.56 2.63
CA ILE A 274 18.40 14.50 3.26
C ILE A 274 18.20 14.05 4.70
N GLY A 275 18.63 14.87 5.64
CA GLY A 275 18.65 14.52 7.06
C GLY A 275 17.29 14.59 7.75
N GLU A 276 17.24 14.07 8.96
CA GLU A 276 16.01 13.91 9.74
C GLU A 276 15.25 15.24 9.86
N SER A 277 13.94 15.22 9.59
CA SER A 277 13.07 16.42 9.66
C SER A 277 13.53 17.61 8.81
N ALA A 278 14.44 17.41 7.87
CA ALA A 278 14.75 18.42 6.89
C ALA A 278 13.50 18.72 6.04
N LEU A 279 13.37 19.98 5.63
CA LEU A 279 12.32 20.42 4.71
C LEU A 279 12.97 20.94 3.44
N CYS A 280 12.77 20.22 2.33
CA CYS A 280 13.01 20.79 1.00
C CYS A 280 11.76 21.57 0.60
N ALA A 281 11.84 22.88 0.54
CA ALA A 281 10.72 23.73 0.14
C ALA A 281 10.27 23.42 -1.30
N ALA A 282 8.99 23.64 -1.59
CA ALA A 282 8.43 23.39 -2.92
C ALA A 282 9.25 24.09 -4.02
N GLY A 283 9.47 23.39 -5.14
CA GLY A 283 10.24 23.86 -6.28
C GLY A 283 11.76 23.90 -6.07
N ALA A 284 12.31 23.38 -4.97
CA ALA A 284 13.76 23.37 -4.75
C ALA A 284 14.48 22.35 -5.66
N MET A 285 15.65 22.72 -6.17
CA MET A 285 16.56 21.82 -6.89
C MET A 285 17.76 21.45 -6.02
N VAL A 286 17.70 20.27 -5.41
CA VAL A 286 18.63 19.80 -4.38
C VAL A 286 19.75 18.99 -5.02
N SER A 287 20.96 19.56 -5.06
CA SER A 287 22.15 18.92 -5.66
C SER A 287 23.27 18.56 -4.67
N MET A 288 23.09 18.95 -3.41
CA MET A 288 23.99 18.71 -2.27
C MET A 288 23.16 18.25 -1.07
N ASP A 289 23.82 17.69 -0.06
CA ASP A 289 23.14 17.12 1.09
C ASP A 289 22.40 18.21 1.90
N VAL A 290 21.19 17.90 2.36
CA VAL A 290 20.41 18.79 3.24
C VAL A 290 20.56 18.29 4.67
N PRO A 291 21.23 19.05 5.58
CA PRO A 291 21.44 18.59 6.94
C PRO A 291 20.13 18.40 7.73
N PRO A 292 20.13 17.54 8.75
CA PRO A 292 19.00 17.35 9.64
C PRO A 292 18.44 18.66 10.17
N PHE A 293 17.13 18.69 10.35
CA PHE A 293 16.38 19.77 10.98
C PHE A 293 16.40 21.10 10.20
N CYS A 294 17.02 21.15 9.02
CA CYS A 294 17.19 22.37 8.23
C CYS A 294 16.10 22.54 7.16
N VAL A 295 15.94 23.76 6.67
CA VAL A 295 15.12 24.08 5.48
C VAL A 295 16.05 24.38 4.31
N ALA A 296 15.83 23.74 3.16
CA ALA A 296 16.51 24.02 1.90
C ALA A 296 15.53 24.52 0.84
N ALA A 297 15.88 25.57 0.10
CA ALA A 297 15.01 26.17 -0.92
C ALA A 297 15.78 26.80 -2.09
N GLY A 298 15.13 26.88 -3.26
CA GLY A 298 15.62 27.55 -4.46
C GLY A 298 16.29 26.61 -5.48
N ASP A 299 16.76 27.19 -6.57
CA ASP A 299 17.48 26.50 -7.66
C ASP A 299 18.83 27.19 -7.93
N ARG A 300 19.99 26.62 -7.58
CA ARG A 300 20.19 25.42 -6.73
C ARG A 300 19.83 25.69 -5.27
N ALA A 301 19.35 24.67 -4.57
CA ALA A 301 18.87 24.79 -3.19
C ALA A 301 19.96 25.26 -2.22
N ARG A 302 19.61 26.20 -1.35
CA ARG A 302 20.46 26.70 -0.25
C ARG A 302 19.72 26.62 1.08
N LEU A 303 20.47 26.62 2.18
CA LEU A 303 19.87 26.59 3.51
C LEU A 303 19.18 27.93 3.84
N ARG A 304 17.99 27.83 4.43
CA ARG A 304 17.15 28.96 4.84
C ARG A 304 16.87 28.95 6.35
N GLY A 305 17.71 28.27 7.12
CA GLY A 305 17.56 28.12 8.57
C GLY A 305 17.05 26.74 8.98
N LEU A 306 16.50 26.67 10.19
CA LEU A 306 15.94 25.44 10.77
C LEU A 306 14.44 25.31 10.49
N ASN A 307 13.96 24.08 10.38
CA ASN A 307 12.55 23.71 10.27
C ASN A 307 11.82 23.86 11.63
N VAL A 308 11.89 25.04 12.24
CA VAL A 308 11.42 25.27 13.62
C VAL A 308 9.93 24.92 13.77
N VAL A 309 9.11 25.18 12.75
CA VAL A 309 7.68 24.85 12.78
C VAL A 309 7.47 23.33 12.80
N GLY A 310 8.14 22.59 11.92
CA GLY A 310 8.06 21.12 11.87
C GLY A 310 8.55 20.48 13.17
N LEU A 311 9.69 20.93 13.69
CA LEU A 311 10.27 20.41 14.94
C LEU A 311 9.35 20.65 16.14
N ARG A 312 8.73 21.83 16.25
CA ARG A 312 7.74 22.11 17.31
C ARG A 312 6.53 21.19 17.24
N ARG A 313 6.02 20.90 16.03
CA ARG A 313 4.90 19.95 15.84
C ARG A 313 5.29 18.52 16.23
N ARG A 314 6.57 18.15 16.09
CA ARG A 314 7.14 16.88 16.57
C ARG A 314 7.47 16.87 18.08
N GLY A 315 7.14 17.94 18.81
CA GLY A 315 7.34 17.99 20.27
C GLY A 315 8.76 18.34 20.72
N PHE A 316 9.61 18.87 19.84
CA PHE A 316 10.95 19.30 20.23
C PHE A 316 10.87 20.44 21.25
N THR A 317 11.61 20.30 22.36
CA THR A 317 11.59 21.27 23.45
C THR A 317 12.20 22.61 23.04
N SER A 318 11.79 23.69 23.71
CA SER A 318 12.42 25.01 23.52
C SER A 318 13.93 25.00 23.76
N ALA A 319 14.41 24.17 24.69
CA ALA A 319 15.84 23.99 24.98
C ALA A 319 16.58 23.33 23.82
N THR A 320 16.06 22.22 23.28
CA THR A 320 16.62 21.55 22.09
C THR A 320 16.64 22.50 20.89
N LEU A 321 15.56 23.23 20.64
CA LEU A 321 15.49 24.21 19.55
C LEU A 321 16.50 25.34 19.72
N ALA A 322 16.75 25.80 20.94
CA ALA A 322 17.77 26.82 21.22
C ALA A 322 19.18 26.27 20.96
N ALA A 323 19.46 25.03 21.36
CA ALA A 323 20.73 24.35 21.08
C ALA A 323 20.97 24.17 19.57
N LEU A 324 19.97 23.68 18.83
CA LEU A 324 20.03 23.56 17.37
C LEU A 324 20.24 24.92 16.69
N LYS A 325 19.56 25.99 17.14
CA LYS A 325 19.78 27.36 16.62
C LYS A 325 21.20 27.86 16.87
N ARG A 326 21.79 27.53 18.02
CA ARG A 326 23.19 27.87 18.33
C ARG A 326 24.13 27.07 17.41
N ALA A 327 23.91 25.76 17.28
CA ALA A 327 24.68 24.89 16.40
C ALA A 327 24.63 25.35 14.93
N TYR A 328 23.44 25.65 14.40
CA TYR A 328 23.28 26.12 13.02
C TYR A 328 24.12 27.38 12.73
N ARG A 329 24.11 28.36 13.64
CA ARG A 329 24.91 29.59 13.48
C ARG A 329 26.40 29.28 13.48
N MET A 330 26.87 28.46 14.43
CA MET A 330 28.26 28.06 14.53
C MET A 330 28.73 27.24 13.32
N LEU A 331 27.86 26.41 12.74
CA LEU A 331 28.20 25.55 11.61
C LEU A 331 28.20 26.27 10.26
N PHE A 332 27.17 27.08 9.99
CA PHE A 332 26.93 27.57 8.64
C PHE A 332 27.26 29.06 8.47
N GLN A 333 27.25 29.83 9.55
CA GLN A 333 27.44 31.29 9.52
C GLN A 333 28.78 31.76 10.11
N ALA A 334 29.46 30.93 10.91
CA ALA A 334 30.79 31.26 11.40
C ALA A 334 31.85 31.17 10.27
N PRO A 335 32.90 32.01 10.31
CA PRO A 335 34.06 31.87 9.45
C PRO A 335 34.87 30.62 9.84
N GLY A 336 35.64 30.09 8.88
CA GLY A 336 36.53 28.94 9.10
C GLY A 336 36.17 27.71 8.26
N THR A 337 36.91 26.63 8.45
CA THR A 337 36.67 25.37 7.74
C THR A 337 35.49 24.61 8.34
N ARG A 338 34.86 23.74 7.55
CA ARG A 338 33.77 22.86 8.05
C ARG A 338 34.23 22.01 9.24
N ARG A 339 35.48 21.53 9.21
CA ARG A 339 36.04 20.68 10.26
C ARG A 339 36.13 21.42 11.59
N ASP A 340 36.65 22.65 11.56
CA ASP A 340 36.78 23.48 12.75
C ASP A 340 35.41 23.89 13.28
N ALA A 341 34.48 24.27 12.38
CA ALA A 341 33.12 24.62 12.75
C ALA A 341 32.41 23.45 13.45
N VAL A 342 32.60 22.21 12.98
CA VAL A 342 32.05 21.03 13.65
C VAL A 342 32.72 20.79 14.99
N ALA A 343 34.05 20.85 15.08
CA ALA A 343 34.78 20.63 16.34
C ALA A 343 34.34 21.61 17.43
N HIS A 344 34.34 22.91 17.13
CA HIS A 344 33.90 23.95 18.07
C HIS A 344 32.42 23.80 18.44
N THR A 345 31.55 23.43 17.48
CA THR A 345 30.14 23.20 17.77
C THR A 345 29.93 21.99 18.67
N ARG A 346 30.69 20.91 18.46
CA ARG A 346 30.63 19.69 19.28
C ARG A 346 31.01 19.98 20.73
N GLU A 347 32.09 20.72 20.94
CA GLU A 347 32.50 21.14 22.29
C GLU A 347 31.43 22.00 22.97
N ALA A 348 30.84 22.95 22.23
CA ALA A 348 29.93 23.93 22.78
C ALA A 348 28.51 23.41 23.07
N VAL A 349 27.98 22.51 22.24
CA VAL A 349 26.56 22.05 22.27
C VAL A 349 26.36 20.59 21.87
N GLY A 350 27.43 19.83 21.64
CA GLY A 350 27.34 18.44 21.16
C GLY A 350 26.81 17.41 22.18
N HIS A 351 26.59 17.81 23.43
CA HIS A 351 25.93 16.98 24.44
C HIS A 351 24.43 16.80 24.19
N VAL A 352 23.82 17.65 23.34
CA VAL A 352 22.43 17.51 22.90
C VAL A 352 22.38 16.50 21.75
N PRO A 353 21.64 15.37 21.88
CA PRO A 353 21.67 14.29 20.90
C PRO A 353 21.34 14.74 19.47
N GLU A 354 20.37 15.63 19.29
CA GLU A 354 19.97 16.15 17.99
C GLU A 354 21.07 17.02 17.37
N VAL A 355 21.83 17.74 18.20
CA VAL A 355 23.00 18.49 17.73
C VAL A 355 24.11 17.52 17.31
N ALA A 356 24.37 16.46 18.08
CA ALA A 356 25.36 15.45 17.72
C ALA A 356 25.04 14.81 16.35
N HIS A 357 23.77 14.43 16.13
CA HIS A 357 23.31 13.90 14.85
C HIS A 357 23.54 14.86 13.67
N LEU A 358 23.17 16.14 13.84
CA LEU A 358 23.44 17.17 12.84
C LEU A 358 24.93 17.25 12.48
N LEU A 359 25.82 17.19 13.47
CA LEU A 359 27.26 17.26 13.27
C LEU A 359 27.81 16.03 12.55
N ASP A 360 27.38 14.84 12.96
CA ASP A 360 27.79 13.57 12.36
C ASP A 360 27.37 13.48 10.89
N PHE A 361 26.14 13.91 10.60
CA PHE A 361 25.64 14.00 9.22
C PHE A 361 26.53 14.90 8.35
N VAL A 362 26.84 16.12 8.83
CA VAL A 362 27.62 17.12 8.09
C VAL A 362 29.06 16.63 7.84
N LEU A 363 29.67 15.94 8.82
CA LEU A 363 31.00 15.36 8.67
C LEU A 363 31.04 14.20 7.68
N ALA A 364 30.01 13.36 7.68
CA ALA A 364 29.93 12.19 6.81
C ALA A 364 29.55 12.52 5.36
N SER A 365 29.23 13.78 5.04
CA SER A 365 28.83 14.19 3.70
C SER A 365 30.00 14.11 2.70
N GLN A 366 29.85 13.33 1.63
CA GLN A 366 30.81 13.21 0.53
C GLN A 366 30.55 14.23 -0.59
N ARG A 367 29.31 14.72 -0.74
CA ARG A 367 28.91 15.69 -1.77
C ARG A 367 28.99 17.14 -1.31
N GLY A 368 29.25 17.35 -0.02
CA GLY A 368 29.02 18.63 0.63
C GLY A 368 27.55 18.85 0.95
N VAL A 369 27.33 19.87 1.79
CA VAL A 369 26.00 20.25 2.27
C VAL A 369 25.57 21.56 1.64
N CYS A 370 24.26 21.75 1.46
CA CYS A 370 23.67 23.02 1.04
C CYS A 370 24.20 24.17 1.91
N ARG A 371 24.49 25.33 1.30
CA ARG A 371 24.98 26.53 2.02
C ARG A 371 24.49 27.83 1.39
#